data_AF-A0A381TKG6-F1
#
_entry.id   AF-A0A381TKG6-F1
#
_cell.length_a   1.000
_cell.length_b   1.000
_cell.length_c   1.000
_cell.angle_alpha   90.00
_cell.angle_beta   90.00
_cell.angle_gamma   90.00
#
_symmetry.space_group_name_H-M   'P 1'
#
loop_
_entity.id
_entity.type
_entity.pdbx_description
1 polymer ?
#
loop_
_entity_poly.entity_id
_entity_poly.type
_entity_poly.pdbx_seq_one_letter_code
_entity_poly.pdbx_strand_id
1 'polypeptide(L)'
;MILYYNNKEGLDISLKSLSTIYKKFGFLYPTKIENVYSSSILKDNMPLGIVRGTTYLAGIFPVEGINVGCASCHVGTSYGEDGLPAKEVWAGQPNTSINFELYLNEMFNAMAYSLNQDSEFFKNTINKLFPEMSLLERFTINRLLLNPIKKRVVDLQKTINRPVPYPAGGPGLTNGVAALKYQLKTINRKQFDANEAALTSIPDLSSRILRSSLLYDGVYAKNQNRFYEKRLDNISTEVIKDHSFLVSIFTVPTMGQSFGKAIELQPQIDNVLSTIYTEYEPKKFPGKADLELAEQGRISYNENCQSCHGYYAGKLEDLTLVSFPNKLVPWKDILTDPTRFSRMDEKTAKIINSSEYSDHINAKQTNGYVGTILDGIWVTAPYLHNGSVPTLWHLFYPEERPSKFLIGGHMLDYERVGIAFKNDEEGFLNDYLNYPSNYIPFSNPVIYDTSLPGCSNRGHEFEFSNLNDGEKTALIEYLKLL
;
A
#
# COMPACT_ATOMS: atom_id res chain seq x y z
N MET A 1 -21.70 -4.59 -6.42
CA MET A 1 -21.54 -3.51 -5.41
C MET A 1 -22.80 -2.66 -5.29
N ILE A 2 -23.18 -1.87 -6.30
CA ILE A 2 -24.36 -0.96 -6.22
C ILE A 2 -25.62 -1.69 -5.74
N LEU A 3 -25.96 -2.82 -6.36
CA LEU A 3 -27.16 -3.60 -5.99
C LEU A 3 -27.15 -4.08 -4.54
N TYR A 4 -25.99 -4.45 -4.04
CA TYR A 4 -25.80 -4.91 -2.66
C TYR A 4 -25.91 -3.77 -1.65
N TYR A 5 -25.31 -2.60 -1.94
CA TYR A 5 -25.43 -1.43 -1.06
C TYR A 5 -26.79 -0.71 -1.17
N ASN A 6 -27.51 -0.86 -2.28
CA ASN A 6 -28.91 -0.46 -2.35
C ASN A 6 -29.75 -1.23 -1.33
N ASN A 7 -29.54 -2.54 -1.22
CA ASN A 7 -30.23 -3.36 -0.22
C ASN A 7 -29.72 -3.12 1.21
N LYS A 8 -28.39 -3.05 1.40
CA LYS A 8 -27.75 -2.93 2.72
C LYS A 8 -27.91 -1.55 3.36
N GLU A 9 -27.85 -0.48 2.56
CA GLU A 9 -27.78 0.90 3.05
C GLU A 9 -28.75 1.87 2.35
N GLY A 10 -29.63 1.38 1.46
CA GLY A 10 -30.60 2.22 0.76
C GLY A 10 -30.01 3.12 -0.32
N LEU A 11 -28.77 2.90 -0.78
CA LEU A 11 -28.15 3.71 -1.83
C LEU A 11 -28.88 3.58 -3.17
N ASP A 12 -28.90 4.65 -3.97
CA ASP A 12 -29.52 4.60 -5.29
C ASP A 12 -28.84 3.60 -6.22
N ILE A 13 -29.63 2.93 -7.07
CA ILE A 13 -29.12 2.13 -8.20
C ILE A 13 -28.67 3.10 -9.30
N SER A 14 -27.45 3.63 -9.13
CA SER A 14 -26.82 4.62 -10.00
C SER A 14 -25.29 4.50 -9.92
N LEU A 15 -24.59 4.79 -11.02
CA LEU A 15 -23.12 4.84 -11.03
C LEU A 15 -22.57 5.94 -10.09
N LYS A 16 -23.37 6.98 -9.77
CA LYS A 16 -22.98 8.02 -8.80
C LYS A 16 -22.72 7.45 -7.40
N SER A 17 -23.43 6.39 -7.03
CA SER A 17 -23.28 5.68 -5.74
C SER A 17 -21.93 4.97 -5.60
N LEU A 18 -21.19 4.75 -6.70
CA LEU A 18 -19.87 4.14 -6.64
C LEU A 18 -18.91 4.95 -5.79
N SER A 19 -18.96 6.29 -5.87
CA SER A 19 -18.08 7.14 -5.08
C SER A 19 -18.25 6.94 -3.57
N THR A 20 -19.49 6.88 -3.09
CA THR A 20 -19.82 6.59 -1.69
C THR A 20 -19.34 5.19 -1.28
N ILE A 21 -19.46 4.20 -2.17
CA ILE A 21 -19.06 2.82 -1.89
C ILE A 21 -17.53 2.69 -1.84
N TYR A 22 -16.83 3.19 -2.86
CA TYR A 22 -15.38 3.05 -2.98
C TYR A 22 -14.62 3.80 -1.88
N LYS A 23 -15.10 4.97 -1.44
CA LYS A 23 -14.51 5.73 -0.32
C LYS A 23 -14.45 4.93 0.97
N LYS A 24 -15.44 4.05 1.23
CA LYS A 24 -15.41 3.15 2.41
C LYS A 24 -14.15 2.29 2.46
N PHE A 25 -13.54 1.98 1.31
CA PHE A 25 -12.33 1.16 1.22
C PHE A 25 -11.04 1.99 1.06
N GLY A 26 -11.11 3.31 1.23
CA GLY A 26 -9.95 4.20 1.12
C GLY A 26 -9.54 4.57 -0.31
N PHE A 27 -10.39 4.29 -1.31
CA PHE A 27 -10.20 4.83 -2.65
C PHE A 27 -10.51 6.32 -2.69
N LEU A 28 -9.72 7.08 -3.46
CA LEU A 28 -9.74 8.54 -3.45
C LEU A 28 -10.51 9.09 -4.66
N TYR A 29 -11.26 10.17 -4.41
CA TYR A 29 -11.95 10.99 -5.41
C TYR A 29 -11.51 12.44 -5.23
N PRO A 30 -10.28 12.78 -5.66
CA PRO A 30 -9.72 14.08 -5.34
C PRO A 30 -10.30 15.20 -6.19
N THR A 31 -10.29 16.41 -5.62
CA THR A 31 -10.57 17.67 -6.35
C THR A 31 -9.39 18.11 -7.21
N LYS A 32 -8.17 17.76 -6.78
CA LYS A 32 -6.90 18.11 -7.43
C LYS A 32 -5.80 17.13 -7.02
N ILE A 33 -4.90 16.82 -7.94
CA ILE A 33 -3.59 16.21 -7.65
C ILE A 33 -2.59 17.36 -7.64
N GLU A 34 -2.04 17.71 -6.48
CA GLU A 34 -1.34 19.00 -6.31
C GLU A 34 -0.05 19.11 -7.10
N ASN A 35 0.68 18.01 -7.26
CA ASN A 35 1.95 17.95 -7.99
C ASN A 35 1.80 17.48 -9.45
N VAL A 36 0.57 17.46 -10.00
CA VAL A 36 0.31 17.10 -11.40
C VAL A 36 -0.58 18.14 -12.06
N TYR A 37 -0.09 18.80 -13.11
CA TYR A 37 -0.76 19.93 -13.76
C TYR A 37 -1.93 19.55 -14.68
N SER A 38 -2.13 18.26 -14.98
CA SER A 38 -3.17 17.82 -15.93
C SER A 38 -4.53 17.59 -15.26
N SER A 39 -5.51 18.41 -15.64
CA SER A 39 -6.91 18.31 -15.17
C SER A 39 -7.72 17.18 -15.85
N SER A 40 -7.17 16.48 -16.84
CA SER A 40 -7.87 15.41 -17.57
C SER A 40 -8.07 14.13 -16.74
N ILE A 41 -7.36 13.99 -15.62
CA ILE A 41 -7.30 12.78 -14.79
C ILE A 41 -8.57 12.58 -13.94
N LEU A 42 -9.38 13.63 -13.71
CA LEU A 42 -10.46 13.63 -12.71
C LEU A 42 -11.88 13.49 -13.27
N LYS A 43 -12.03 13.18 -14.56
CA LYS A 43 -13.33 13.27 -15.26
C LYS A 43 -14.20 12.00 -15.24
N ASP A 44 -13.77 10.93 -14.57
CA ASP A 44 -14.50 9.66 -14.53
C ASP A 44 -15.24 9.46 -13.18
N ASN A 45 -16.29 8.64 -13.18
CA ASN A 45 -17.00 8.21 -11.96
C ASN A 45 -16.21 7.14 -11.17
N MET A 46 -15.06 6.71 -11.70
CA MET A 46 -14.17 5.75 -11.07
C MET A 46 -13.19 6.45 -10.14
N PRO A 47 -12.80 5.84 -9.02
CA PRO A 47 -11.83 6.44 -8.13
C PRO A 47 -10.46 6.48 -8.80
N LEU A 48 -9.61 7.41 -8.31
CA LEU A 48 -8.23 7.49 -8.74
C LEU A 48 -7.54 6.14 -8.53
N GLY A 49 -6.81 5.70 -9.56
CA GLY A 49 -6.06 4.45 -9.52
C GLY A 49 -6.84 3.22 -9.97
N ILE A 50 -8.16 3.28 -10.20
CA ILE A 50 -8.83 2.20 -10.92
C ILE A 50 -8.62 2.38 -12.43
N VAL A 51 -8.17 1.31 -13.07
CA VAL A 51 -8.01 1.21 -14.53
C VAL A 51 -9.14 0.38 -15.12
N ARG A 52 -9.62 0.77 -16.30
CA ARG A 52 -10.65 0.04 -17.05
C ARG A 52 -10.17 -0.23 -18.48
N GLY A 53 -10.64 -1.33 -19.05
CA GLY A 53 -10.36 -1.65 -20.44
C GLY A 53 -11.11 -2.89 -20.93
N THR A 54 -11.23 -3.03 -22.24
CA THR A 54 -11.87 -4.19 -22.85
C THR A 54 -10.87 -5.35 -22.93
N THR A 55 -11.27 -6.51 -22.41
CA THR A 55 -10.59 -7.79 -22.65
C THR A 55 -11.48 -8.72 -23.46
N TYR A 56 -10.89 -9.77 -24.04
CA TYR A 56 -11.59 -10.68 -24.94
C TYR A 56 -11.48 -12.12 -24.47
N LEU A 57 -12.62 -12.72 -24.09
CA LEU A 57 -12.70 -14.14 -23.81
C LEU A 57 -12.51 -14.91 -25.13
N ALA A 58 -11.54 -15.84 -25.12
CA ALA A 58 -11.11 -16.60 -26.30
C ALA A 58 -10.70 -15.71 -27.50
N GLY A 59 -10.31 -14.46 -27.27
CA GLY A 59 -9.93 -13.50 -28.32
C GLY A 59 -11.09 -12.95 -29.15
N ILE A 60 -12.34 -13.30 -28.83
CA ILE A 60 -13.51 -12.96 -29.66
C ILE A 60 -14.57 -12.20 -28.86
N PHE A 61 -14.84 -12.63 -27.63
CA PHE A 61 -15.98 -12.13 -26.86
C PHE A 61 -15.56 -11.00 -25.92
N PRO A 62 -15.91 -9.74 -26.21
CA PRO A 62 -15.51 -8.59 -25.41
C PRO A 62 -16.19 -8.61 -24.05
N VAL A 63 -15.45 -8.13 -23.05
CA VAL A 63 -15.95 -7.79 -21.72
C VAL A 63 -15.10 -6.64 -21.18
N GLU A 64 -15.75 -5.60 -20.68
CA GLU A 64 -15.05 -4.57 -19.91
C GLU A 64 -14.57 -5.14 -18.57
N GLY A 65 -13.28 -4.99 -18.30
CA GLY A 65 -12.63 -5.34 -17.04
C GLY A 65 -12.19 -4.09 -16.29
N ILE A 66 -12.25 -4.15 -14.97
CA ILE A 66 -11.65 -3.16 -14.08
C ILE A 66 -10.53 -3.80 -13.26
N ASN A 67 -9.49 -3.03 -12.97
CA ASN A 67 -8.41 -3.44 -12.09
C ASN A 67 -7.86 -2.25 -11.32
N VAL A 68 -6.99 -2.53 -10.35
CA VAL A 68 -6.22 -1.51 -9.65
C VAL A 68 -4.94 -1.20 -10.43
N GLY A 69 -4.57 0.07 -10.48
CA GLY A 69 -3.29 0.57 -10.96
C GLY A 69 -2.49 1.18 -9.82
N CYS A 70 -1.23 1.54 -10.09
CA CYS A 70 -0.25 2.00 -9.10
C CYS A 70 -0.79 3.14 -8.22
N ALA A 71 -1.56 4.06 -8.82
CA ALA A 71 -2.12 5.21 -8.12
C ALA A 71 -3.16 4.87 -7.05
N SER A 72 -3.70 3.64 -7.01
CA SER A 72 -4.57 3.22 -5.90
C SER A 72 -3.80 3.16 -4.57
N CYS A 73 -2.51 2.82 -4.65
CA CYS A 73 -1.62 2.67 -3.50
C CYS A 73 -0.67 3.87 -3.36
N HIS A 74 -0.13 4.38 -4.46
CA HIS A 74 0.92 5.40 -4.46
C HIS A 74 0.40 6.82 -4.77
N VAL A 75 -0.84 7.11 -4.42
CA VAL A 75 -1.35 8.48 -4.34
C VAL A 75 -2.09 8.64 -3.02
N GLY A 76 -1.59 9.51 -2.15
CA GLY A 76 -2.09 9.71 -0.80
C GLY A 76 -2.87 11.00 -0.64
N THR A 77 -3.74 11.05 0.37
CA THR A 77 -4.44 12.28 0.79
C THR A 77 -3.43 13.29 1.32
N SER A 78 -3.59 14.55 0.91
CA SER A 78 -2.85 15.65 1.52
C SER A 78 -3.45 16.03 2.86
N TYR A 79 -2.67 16.63 3.75
CA TYR A 79 -3.15 17.08 5.06
C TYR A 79 -2.90 18.57 5.24
N GLY A 80 -3.79 19.25 5.98
CA GLY A 80 -3.67 20.65 6.34
C GLY A 80 -2.63 20.89 7.45
N GLU A 81 -2.41 22.15 7.82
CA GLU A 81 -1.52 22.52 8.94
C GLU A 81 -2.03 22.01 10.29
N ASP A 82 -3.33 21.67 10.37
CA ASP A 82 -4.04 21.14 11.54
C ASP A 82 -4.09 19.60 11.58
N GLY A 83 -3.45 18.92 10.62
CA GLY A 83 -3.46 17.46 10.51
C GLY A 83 -4.77 16.88 9.96
N LEU A 84 -5.75 17.70 9.55
CA LEU A 84 -6.97 17.20 8.92
C LEU A 84 -6.72 16.81 7.45
N PRO A 85 -7.35 15.72 6.97
CA PRO A 85 -7.23 15.30 5.58
C PRO A 85 -7.93 16.30 4.65
N ALA A 86 -7.24 16.67 3.58
CA ALA A 86 -7.74 17.52 2.51
C ALA A 86 -8.44 16.69 1.42
N LYS A 87 -9.13 17.37 0.49
CA LYS A 87 -9.72 16.72 -0.71
C LYS A 87 -8.69 16.56 -1.83
N GLU A 88 -7.58 17.26 -1.70
CA GLU A 88 -6.40 17.22 -2.53
C GLU A 88 -5.56 15.99 -2.21
N VAL A 89 -4.79 15.54 -3.20
CA VAL A 89 -3.88 14.40 -3.07
C VAL A 89 -2.51 14.72 -3.63
N TRP A 90 -1.51 13.94 -3.21
CA TRP A 90 -0.13 14.02 -3.68
C TRP A 90 0.27 12.73 -4.38
N ALA A 91 0.61 12.79 -5.67
CA ALA A 91 1.01 11.61 -6.42
C ALA A 91 2.44 11.21 -6.08
N GLY A 92 2.66 9.95 -5.69
CA GLY A 92 3.94 9.44 -5.16
C GLY A 92 3.91 9.17 -3.66
N GLN A 93 3.04 9.88 -2.92
CA GLN A 93 2.77 9.67 -1.50
C GLN A 93 1.93 8.39 -1.31
N PRO A 94 2.13 7.63 -0.22
CA PRO A 94 1.31 6.44 0.03
C PRO A 94 -0.13 6.77 0.40
N ASN A 95 -1.06 5.95 -0.10
CA ASN A 95 -2.43 5.88 0.39
C ASN A 95 -2.47 5.01 1.65
N THR A 96 -2.34 5.63 2.83
CA THR A 96 -2.37 4.92 4.12
C THR A 96 -3.77 4.41 4.50
N SER A 97 -4.78 4.64 3.66
CA SER A 97 -6.18 4.29 3.93
C SER A 97 -6.76 3.25 2.97
N ILE A 98 -6.11 2.94 1.85
CA ILE A 98 -6.57 1.90 0.91
C ILE A 98 -6.61 0.55 1.61
N ASN A 99 -7.76 -0.12 1.61
CA ASN A 99 -7.99 -1.36 2.34
C ASN A 99 -8.44 -2.49 1.39
N PHE A 100 -7.47 -3.25 0.87
CA PHE A 100 -7.75 -4.36 -0.04
C PHE A 100 -8.45 -5.55 0.63
N GLU A 101 -8.21 -5.79 1.91
CA GLU A 101 -8.90 -6.85 2.65
C GLU A 101 -10.40 -6.56 2.70
N LEU A 102 -10.79 -5.36 3.14
CA LEU A 102 -12.19 -4.97 3.18
C LEU A 102 -12.81 -4.90 1.78
N TYR A 103 -12.10 -4.31 0.81
CA TYR A 103 -12.57 -4.18 -0.57
C TYR A 103 -12.87 -5.54 -1.20
N LEU A 104 -11.92 -6.49 -1.14
CA LEU A 104 -12.08 -7.80 -1.77
C LEU A 104 -13.21 -8.61 -1.12
N ASN A 105 -13.30 -8.61 0.21
CA ASN A 105 -14.38 -9.33 0.90
C ASN A 105 -15.75 -8.73 0.60
N GLU A 106 -15.90 -7.40 0.59
CA GLU A 106 -17.18 -6.77 0.23
C GLU A 106 -17.52 -6.95 -1.25
N MET A 107 -16.54 -6.96 -2.15
CA MET A 107 -16.75 -7.35 -3.54
C MET A 107 -17.27 -8.78 -3.66
N PHE A 108 -16.68 -9.73 -2.92
CA PHE A 108 -17.12 -11.12 -2.91
C PHE A 108 -18.54 -11.27 -2.38
N ASN A 109 -18.87 -10.61 -1.27
CA ASN A 109 -20.21 -10.62 -0.68
C ASN A 109 -21.23 -9.99 -1.63
N ALA A 110 -20.90 -8.84 -2.23
CA ALA A 110 -21.77 -8.20 -3.20
C ALA A 110 -21.97 -9.05 -4.45
N MET A 111 -20.95 -9.78 -4.91
CA MET A 111 -21.06 -10.72 -6.03
C MET A 111 -21.99 -11.88 -5.67
N ALA A 112 -21.80 -12.50 -4.50
CA ALA A 112 -22.64 -13.58 -4.01
C ALA A 112 -24.11 -13.13 -3.86
N TYR A 113 -24.33 -11.96 -3.26
CA TYR A 113 -25.66 -11.36 -3.16
C TYR A 113 -26.29 -11.14 -4.54
N SER A 114 -25.55 -10.55 -5.48
CA SER A 114 -26.07 -10.19 -6.81
C SER A 114 -26.43 -11.43 -7.64
N LEU A 115 -25.66 -12.51 -7.54
CA LEU A 115 -25.89 -13.76 -8.29
C LEU A 115 -27.04 -14.62 -7.72
N ASN A 116 -27.46 -14.32 -6.48
CA ASN A 116 -28.62 -14.94 -5.84
C ASN A 116 -29.92 -14.16 -6.07
N GLN A 117 -29.84 -12.96 -6.67
CA GLN A 117 -31.04 -12.22 -7.03
C GLN A 117 -31.79 -12.89 -8.18
N ASP A 118 -33.09 -12.58 -8.28
CA ASP A 118 -33.88 -12.96 -9.44
C ASP A 118 -33.20 -12.53 -10.76
N SER A 119 -33.24 -13.42 -11.75
CA SER A 119 -32.48 -13.24 -12.98
C SER A 119 -32.97 -12.06 -13.81
N GLU A 120 -34.26 -11.72 -13.71
CA GLU A 120 -34.85 -10.58 -14.38
C GLU A 120 -34.46 -9.28 -13.67
N PHE A 121 -34.52 -9.27 -12.34
CA PHE A 121 -34.06 -8.13 -11.53
C PHE A 121 -32.58 -7.80 -11.75
N PHE A 122 -31.72 -8.83 -11.79
CA PHE A 122 -30.29 -8.66 -12.06
C PHE A 122 -30.03 -8.09 -13.46
N LYS A 123 -30.70 -8.62 -14.49
CA LYS A 123 -30.57 -8.11 -15.87
C LYS A 123 -31.06 -6.67 -15.99
N ASN A 124 -32.19 -6.34 -15.37
CA ASN A 124 -32.74 -4.98 -15.36
C ASN A 124 -31.78 -4.00 -14.69
N THR A 125 -31.12 -4.41 -13.61
CA THR A 125 -30.10 -3.61 -12.94
C THR A 125 -28.89 -3.36 -13.84
N ILE A 126 -28.35 -4.39 -14.51
CA ILE A 126 -27.25 -4.22 -15.46
C ILE A 126 -27.65 -3.28 -16.60
N ASN A 127 -28.83 -3.47 -17.18
CA ASN A 127 -29.31 -2.64 -18.29
C ASN A 127 -29.48 -1.17 -17.87
N LYS A 128 -29.95 -0.92 -16.65
CA LYS A 128 -30.09 0.43 -16.09
C LYS A 128 -28.73 1.10 -15.83
N LEU A 129 -27.76 0.35 -15.33
CA LEU A 129 -26.43 0.89 -14.99
C LEU A 129 -25.54 1.07 -16.22
N PHE A 130 -25.71 0.21 -17.24
CA PHE A 130 -24.89 0.17 -18.44
C PHE A 130 -25.78 0.12 -19.70
N PRO A 131 -26.52 1.21 -20.00
CA PRO A 131 -27.39 1.26 -21.17
C PRO A 131 -26.62 1.15 -22.48
N GLU A 132 -25.37 1.61 -22.52
CA GLU A 132 -24.50 1.61 -23.70
C GLU A 132 -23.81 0.26 -23.98
N MET A 133 -24.02 -0.76 -23.13
CA MET A 133 -23.37 -2.08 -23.30
C MET A 133 -23.78 -2.72 -24.63
N SER A 134 -22.78 -3.17 -25.41
CA SER A 134 -23.04 -3.78 -26.73
C SER A 134 -23.83 -5.08 -26.62
N LEU A 135 -24.54 -5.48 -27.69
CA LEU A 135 -25.25 -6.76 -27.72
C LEU A 135 -24.31 -7.96 -27.52
N LEU A 136 -23.11 -7.88 -28.09
CA LEU A 136 -22.11 -8.95 -27.97
C LEU A 136 -21.57 -9.04 -26.54
N GLU A 137 -21.30 -7.92 -25.89
CA GLU A 137 -20.86 -7.90 -24.49
C GLU A 137 -21.97 -8.38 -23.54
N ARG A 138 -23.23 -7.98 -23.76
CA ARG A 138 -24.38 -8.52 -23.02
C ARG A 138 -24.48 -10.04 -23.19
N PHE A 139 -24.23 -10.56 -24.39
CA PHE A 139 -24.17 -11.99 -24.63
C PHE A 139 -23.01 -12.63 -23.85
N THR A 140 -21.80 -12.07 -23.91
CA THR A 140 -20.62 -12.55 -23.17
C THR A 140 -20.93 -12.68 -21.68
N ILE A 141 -21.45 -11.63 -21.05
CA ILE A 141 -21.76 -11.62 -19.62
C ILE A 141 -22.82 -12.67 -19.30
N ASN A 142 -23.97 -12.64 -19.98
CA ASN A 142 -25.12 -13.46 -19.62
C ASN A 142 -24.95 -14.94 -19.95
N ARG A 143 -24.25 -15.28 -21.03
CA ARG A 143 -24.17 -16.65 -21.55
C ARG A 143 -22.84 -17.32 -21.26
N LEU A 144 -21.74 -16.57 -21.28
CA LEU A 144 -20.40 -17.15 -21.17
C LEU A 144 -19.82 -17.00 -19.76
N LEU A 145 -20.06 -15.87 -19.07
CA LEU A 145 -19.41 -15.58 -17.79
C LEU A 145 -20.28 -15.89 -16.57
N LEU A 146 -21.59 -15.64 -16.62
CA LEU A 146 -22.46 -15.71 -15.43
C LEU A 146 -22.43 -17.08 -14.75
N ASN A 147 -22.53 -18.18 -15.51
CA ASN A 147 -22.55 -19.53 -14.96
C ASN A 147 -21.19 -19.94 -14.35
N PRO A 148 -20.04 -19.78 -15.04
CA PRO A 148 -18.74 -20.01 -14.43
C PRO A 148 -18.50 -19.18 -13.17
N ILE A 149 -18.86 -17.88 -13.18
CA ILE A 149 -18.72 -17.00 -12.01
C ILE A 149 -19.59 -17.53 -10.86
N LYS A 150 -20.86 -17.85 -11.10
CA LYS A 150 -21.77 -18.40 -10.09
C LYS A 150 -21.22 -19.69 -9.47
N LYS A 151 -20.75 -20.62 -10.30
CA LYS A 151 -20.10 -21.84 -9.81
C LYS A 151 -18.89 -21.52 -8.92
N ARG A 152 -18.02 -20.60 -9.37
CA ARG A 152 -16.83 -20.21 -8.62
C ARG A 152 -17.17 -19.57 -7.28
N VAL A 153 -18.17 -18.69 -7.22
CA VAL A 153 -18.63 -18.06 -5.99
C VAL A 153 -19.18 -19.10 -5.01
N VAL A 154 -20.02 -20.03 -5.48
CA VAL A 154 -20.56 -21.12 -4.65
C VAL A 154 -19.43 -22.02 -4.12
N ASP A 155 -18.46 -22.37 -4.96
CA ASP A 155 -17.31 -23.17 -4.55
C ASP A 155 -16.48 -22.45 -3.48
N LEU A 156 -16.28 -21.13 -3.61
CA LEU A 156 -15.60 -20.31 -2.61
C LEU A 156 -16.38 -20.23 -1.30
N GLN A 157 -17.70 -19.99 -1.34
CA GLN A 157 -18.57 -19.98 -0.16
C GLN A 157 -18.51 -21.29 0.62
N LYS A 158 -18.46 -22.43 -0.09
CA LYS A 158 -18.36 -23.77 0.51
C LYS A 158 -16.99 -24.11 1.10
N THR A 159 -15.93 -23.44 0.65
CA THR A 159 -14.55 -23.80 1.03
C THR A 159 -13.96 -22.81 2.02
N ILE A 160 -13.69 -21.59 1.58
CA ILE A 160 -13.00 -20.57 2.39
C ILE A 160 -13.90 -19.39 2.79
N ASN A 161 -15.09 -19.30 2.19
CA ASN A 161 -16.06 -18.22 2.38
C ASN A 161 -15.49 -16.80 2.26
N ARG A 162 -14.57 -16.62 1.31
CA ARG A 162 -13.84 -15.37 1.05
C ARG A 162 -13.22 -15.40 -0.36
N PRO A 163 -12.77 -14.28 -0.93
CA PRO A 163 -12.24 -14.25 -2.30
C PRO A 163 -10.88 -14.90 -2.45
N VAL A 164 -10.03 -14.82 -1.43
CA VAL A 164 -8.64 -15.29 -1.45
C VAL A 164 -8.26 -16.02 -0.15
N PRO A 165 -7.39 -17.06 -0.20
CA PRO A 165 -7.09 -17.93 0.94
C PRO A 165 -6.04 -17.34 1.91
N TYR A 166 -5.82 -16.03 1.92
CA TYR A 166 -4.81 -15.35 2.73
C TYR A 166 -5.29 -13.92 3.09
N PRO A 167 -4.71 -13.27 4.12
CA PRO A 167 -4.98 -11.86 4.41
C PRO A 167 -4.48 -10.97 3.27
N ALA A 168 -5.35 -10.24 2.59
CA ALA A 168 -4.99 -9.41 1.45
C ALA A 168 -4.31 -8.08 1.84
N GLY A 169 -4.39 -7.69 3.11
CA GLY A 169 -3.81 -6.46 3.64
C GLY A 169 -4.66 -5.84 4.74
N GLY A 170 -4.68 -4.51 4.75
CA GLY A 170 -5.43 -3.63 5.65
C GLY A 170 -5.26 -2.19 5.16
N PRO A 171 -5.79 -1.17 5.84
CA PRO A 171 -5.55 0.21 5.45
C PRO A 171 -4.06 0.51 5.31
N GLY A 172 -3.62 0.92 4.12
CA GLY A 172 -2.22 1.23 3.83
C GLY A 172 -1.29 0.01 3.70
N LEU A 173 -1.84 -1.20 3.75
CA LEU A 173 -1.08 -2.45 3.77
C LEU A 173 -1.42 -3.35 2.59
N THR A 174 -0.40 -3.99 2.05
CA THR A 174 -0.49 -4.91 0.92
C THR A 174 0.15 -6.26 1.26
N ASN A 175 -0.31 -7.32 0.60
CA ASN A 175 0.28 -8.66 0.71
C ASN A 175 0.72 -9.19 -0.66
N GLY A 176 1.76 -8.59 -1.22
CA GLY A 176 2.28 -8.94 -2.53
C GLY A 176 2.82 -10.37 -2.63
N VAL A 177 3.38 -10.91 -1.55
CA VAL A 177 3.96 -12.27 -1.54
C VAL A 177 2.86 -13.33 -1.61
N ALA A 178 1.81 -13.24 -0.78
CA ALA A 178 0.71 -14.20 -0.84
C ALA A 178 -0.07 -14.10 -2.16
N ALA A 179 -0.25 -12.87 -2.67
CA ALA A 179 -0.83 -12.66 -3.99
C ALA A 179 0.02 -13.30 -5.11
N LEU A 180 1.36 -13.19 -5.04
CA LEU A 180 2.26 -13.83 -6.00
C LEU A 180 2.16 -15.36 -5.90
N LYS A 181 2.26 -15.92 -4.69
CA LYS A 181 2.07 -17.35 -4.44
C LYS A 181 0.74 -17.86 -4.95
N TYR A 182 -0.32 -17.06 -4.80
CA TYR A 182 -1.62 -17.36 -5.36
C TYR A 182 -1.55 -17.47 -6.88
N GLN A 183 -0.97 -16.49 -7.59
CA GLN A 183 -0.81 -16.58 -9.05
C GLN A 183 0.04 -17.77 -9.49
N LEU A 184 1.12 -18.06 -8.76
CA LEU A 184 2.00 -19.20 -8.99
C LEU A 184 1.42 -20.56 -8.59
N LYS A 185 0.20 -20.58 -8.02
CA LYS A 185 -0.49 -21.79 -7.53
C LYS A 185 0.33 -22.55 -6.47
N THR A 186 1.09 -21.84 -5.64
CA THR A 186 1.94 -22.44 -4.59
C THR A 186 1.29 -22.44 -3.20
N ILE A 187 0.16 -21.75 -3.04
CA ILE A 187 -0.67 -21.75 -1.82
C ILE A 187 -1.93 -22.62 -1.98
N ASN A 188 -2.41 -23.22 -0.89
CA ASN A 188 -3.69 -23.93 -0.88
C ASN A 188 -4.85 -22.95 -1.11
N ARG A 189 -5.64 -23.17 -2.16
CA ARG A 189 -6.76 -22.29 -2.53
C ARG A 189 -8.11 -22.67 -1.89
N LYS A 190 -8.15 -23.76 -1.13
CA LYS A 190 -9.38 -24.31 -0.49
C LYS A 190 -9.40 -24.13 1.02
N GLN A 191 -8.32 -23.61 1.61
CA GLN A 191 -8.20 -23.36 3.04
C GLN A 191 -7.60 -21.97 3.24
N PHE A 192 -8.18 -21.19 4.13
CA PHE A 192 -7.60 -19.91 4.53
C PHE A 192 -6.40 -20.14 5.45
N ASP A 193 -5.29 -19.46 5.20
CA ASP A 193 -4.12 -19.46 6.05
C ASP A 193 -3.79 -18.03 6.51
N ALA A 194 -4.03 -17.75 7.78
CA ALA A 194 -3.71 -16.47 8.39
C ALA A 194 -2.19 -16.20 8.44
N ASN A 195 -1.35 -17.26 8.42
CA ASN A 195 0.10 -17.13 8.52
C ASN A 195 0.76 -16.67 7.22
N GLU A 196 0.00 -16.58 6.13
CA GLU A 196 0.47 -15.98 4.87
C GLU A 196 0.38 -14.44 4.88
N ALA A 197 0.23 -13.82 6.06
CA ALA A 197 0.24 -12.37 6.30
C ALA A 197 1.63 -11.72 6.12
N ALA A 198 2.20 -11.80 4.92
CA ALA A 198 3.46 -11.16 4.57
C ALA A 198 3.27 -9.66 4.27
N LEU A 199 2.82 -8.91 5.28
CA LEU A 199 2.33 -7.54 5.10
C LEU A 199 3.45 -6.53 4.85
N THR A 200 3.20 -5.62 3.92
CA THR A 200 4.03 -4.43 3.65
C THR A 200 3.20 -3.17 3.61
N SER A 201 3.61 -2.13 4.35
CA SER A 201 3.15 -0.76 4.19
C SER A 201 3.58 -0.21 2.85
N ILE A 202 2.77 0.70 2.33
CA ILE A 202 3.05 1.34 1.04
C ILE A 202 4.09 2.45 1.28
N PRO A 203 5.23 2.43 0.60
CA PRO A 203 6.24 3.48 0.75
C PRO A 203 5.91 4.72 -0.09
N ASP A 204 6.45 5.86 0.33
CA ASP A 204 6.65 7.02 -0.55
C ASP A 204 7.61 6.66 -1.69
N LEU A 205 7.37 7.19 -2.89
CA LEU A 205 8.14 6.85 -4.10
C LEU A 205 9.41 7.68 -4.30
N SER A 206 9.70 8.66 -3.45
CA SER A 206 10.86 9.54 -3.58
C SER A 206 12.16 8.77 -3.32
N SER A 207 13.24 9.26 -3.93
CA SER A 207 14.59 8.74 -3.77
C SER A 207 14.76 7.23 -4.01
N ARG A 208 13.74 6.53 -4.56
CA ARG A 208 13.80 5.08 -4.80
C ARG A 208 14.83 4.69 -5.83
N ILE A 209 15.30 5.65 -6.62
CA ILE A 209 16.48 5.49 -7.49
C ILE A 209 17.73 5.06 -6.70
N LEU A 210 17.85 5.41 -5.41
CA LEU A 210 18.95 5.03 -4.53
C LEU A 210 18.82 3.61 -3.95
N ARG A 211 17.75 2.88 -4.25
CA ARG A 211 17.64 1.47 -3.88
C ARG A 211 18.53 0.60 -4.77
N SER A 212 19.22 -0.37 -4.19
CA SER A 212 19.90 -1.46 -4.91
C SER A 212 19.08 -2.77 -4.90
N SER A 213 18.05 -2.83 -4.05
CA SER A 213 17.05 -3.88 -4.00
C SER A 213 15.67 -3.31 -3.60
N LEU A 214 14.60 -3.92 -4.10
CA LEU A 214 13.23 -3.48 -3.83
C LEU A 214 12.56 -4.27 -2.69
N LEU A 215 11.55 -3.63 -2.10
CA LEU A 215 10.80 -4.03 -0.91
C LEU A 215 11.61 -4.02 0.39
N TYR A 216 10.90 -4.07 1.52
CA TYR A 216 11.46 -3.95 2.87
C TYR A 216 12.52 -5.01 3.19
N ASP A 217 12.40 -6.21 2.62
CA ASP A 217 13.34 -7.31 2.81
C ASP A 217 14.41 -7.38 1.72
N GLY A 218 14.40 -6.52 0.69
CA GLY A 218 15.39 -6.54 -0.38
C GLY A 218 15.33 -7.79 -1.26
N VAL A 219 14.15 -8.43 -1.33
CA VAL A 219 13.92 -9.69 -2.05
C VAL A 219 14.27 -9.60 -3.53
N TYR A 220 14.02 -8.45 -4.18
CA TYR A 220 14.20 -8.29 -5.62
C TYR A 220 15.38 -7.37 -5.92
N ALA A 221 16.32 -7.84 -6.73
CA ALA A 221 17.43 -7.05 -7.23
C ALA A 221 17.75 -7.47 -8.66
N LYS A 222 18.48 -6.64 -9.40
CA LYS A 222 18.94 -7.00 -10.75
C LYS A 222 19.91 -8.19 -10.72
N ASN A 223 20.89 -8.15 -9.80
CA ASN A 223 21.98 -9.11 -9.71
C ASN A 223 22.11 -9.71 -8.29
N GLN A 224 23.09 -10.61 -8.11
CA GLN A 224 23.37 -11.21 -6.79
C GLN A 224 23.94 -10.21 -5.78
N ASN A 225 24.64 -9.16 -6.23
CA ASN A 225 25.07 -8.05 -5.37
C ASN A 225 23.86 -7.13 -5.11
N ARG A 226 23.30 -7.22 -3.88
CA ARG A 226 22.01 -6.62 -3.53
C ARG A 226 22.10 -5.40 -2.62
N PHE A 227 23.15 -5.33 -1.80
CA PHE A 227 23.23 -4.41 -0.68
C PHE A 227 24.54 -3.67 -0.78
N TYR A 228 24.48 -2.48 -1.37
CA TYR A 228 25.62 -1.59 -1.52
C TYR A 228 25.13 -0.15 -1.49
N GLU A 229 25.99 0.74 -0.99
CA GLU A 229 25.68 2.15 -0.94
C GLU A 229 25.46 2.70 -2.36
N LYS A 230 24.41 3.48 -2.53
CA LYS A 230 24.21 4.32 -3.72
C LYS A 230 24.24 5.77 -3.32
N ARG A 231 24.81 6.60 -4.18
CA ARG A 231 24.93 8.04 -3.99
C ARG A 231 24.32 8.77 -5.17
N LEU A 232 23.60 9.86 -4.90
CA LEU A 232 22.84 10.60 -5.91
C LEU A 232 23.73 11.19 -7.01
N ASP A 233 24.95 11.60 -6.65
CA ASP A 233 25.97 12.15 -7.55
C ASP A 233 26.60 11.12 -8.50
N ASN A 234 26.33 9.83 -8.32
CA ASN A 234 26.93 8.73 -9.10
C ASN A 234 25.89 7.68 -9.54
N ILE A 235 24.67 8.11 -9.87
CA ILE A 235 23.65 7.19 -10.38
C ILE A 235 23.62 7.18 -11.90
N SER A 236 23.83 5.99 -12.47
CA SER A 236 23.60 5.71 -13.90
C SER A 236 22.11 5.70 -14.23
N THR A 237 21.73 6.22 -15.41
CA THR A 237 20.37 6.13 -15.94
C THR A 237 19.92 4.68 -16.20
N GLU A 238 20.85 3.74 -16.33
CA GLU A 238 20.56 2.30 -16.47
C GLU A 238 19.73 1.74 -15.30
N VAL A 239 19.83 2.37 -14.12
CA VAL A 239 19.02 1.99 -12.95
C VAL A 239 17.52 2.06 -13.24
N ILE A 240 17.06 3.00 -14.07
CA ILE A 240 15.64 3.17 -14.40
C ILE A 240 15.14 1.90 -15.09
N LYS A 241 15.93 1.41 -16.05
CA LYS A 241 15.63 0.18 -16.80
C LYS A 241 15.65 -1.04 -15.88
N ASP A 242 16.66 -1.17 -15.02
CA ASP A 242 16.74 -2.26 -14.05
C ASP A 242 15.54 -2.25 -13.11
N HIS A 243 15.23 -1.10 -12.50
CA HIS A 243 14.08 -0.96 -11.60
C HIS A 243 12.76 -1.19 -12.32
N SER A 244 12.62 -0.81 -13.59
CA SER A 244 11.40 -1.05 -14.34
C SER A 244 11.10 -2.52 -14.54
N PHE A 245 12.11 -3.36 -14.81
CA PHE A 245 11.93 -4.81 -14.77
C PHE A 245 11.52 -5.30 -13.37
N LEU A 246 12.16 -4.78 -12.32
CA LEU A 246 11.82 -5.17 -10.93
C LEU A 246 10.44 -4.67 -10.48
N VAL A 247 9.92 -3.60 -11.07
CA VAL A 247 8.58 -3.07 -10.79
C VAL A 247 7.53 -3.76 -11.64
N SER A 248 7.86 -4.16 -12.87
CA SER A 248 6.90 -4.81 -13.77
C SER A 248 6.41 -6.15 -13.23
N ILE A 249 7.25 -6.90 -12.51
CA ILE A 249 6.82 -8.12 -11.82
C ILE A 249 5.69 -7.87 -10.81
N PHE A 250 5.51 -6.65 -10.27
CA PHE A 250 4.40 -6.33 -9.36
C PHE A 250 3.02 -6.35 -10.05
N THR A 251 2.98 -6.30 -11.38
CA THR A 251 1.73 -6.50 -12.15
C THR A 251 1.24 -7.95 -12.10
N VAL A 252 2.13 -8.91 -11.84
CA VAL A 252 1.77 -10.33 -11.66
C VAL A 252 0.89 -10.52 -10.42
N PRO A 253 1.34 -10.24 -9.18
CA PRO A 253 0.52 -10.41 -7.99
C PRO A 253 -0.68 -9.45 -7.96
N THR A 254 -0.46 -8.18 -8.31
CA THR A 254 -1.44 -7.11 -8.08
C THR A 254 -2.53 -7.09 -9.14
N MET A 255 -2.17 -7.31 -10.40
CA MET A 255 -3.09 -7.20 -11.54
C MET A 255 -3.40 -8.56 -12.19
N GLY A 256 -2.77 -9.65 -11.74
CA GLY A 256 -2.99 -10.99 -12.28
C GLY A 256 -2.40 -11.22 -13.67
N GLN A 257 -1.36 -10.45 -14.04
CA GLN A 257 -0.68 -10.62 -15.34
C GLN A 257 0.18 -11.88 -15.36
N SER A 258 0.44 -12.43 -16.55
CA SER A 258 1.49 -13.43 -16.74
C SER A 258 2.88 -12.78 -16.67
N PHE A 259 3.93 -13.59 -16.47
CA PHE A 259 5.31 -13.08 -16.51
C PHE A 259 5.65 -12.45 -17.86
N GLY A 260 5.34 -13.12 -18.98
CA GLY A 260 5.52 -12.55 -20.31
C GLY A 260 4.80 -11.22 -20.49
N LYS A 261 3.54 -11.10 -20.02
CA LYS A 261 2.80 -9.84 -20.14
C LYS A 261 3.39 -8.74 -19.26
N ALA A 262 3.88 -9.08 -18.08
CA ALA A 262 4.56 -8.14 -17.21
C ALA A 262 5.85 -7.60 -17.84
N ILE A 263 6.62 -8.43 -18.55
CA ILE A 263 7.79 -8.01 -19.34
C ILE A 263 7.38 -7.06 -20.48
N GLU A 264 6.31 -7.37 -21.21
CA GLU A 264 5.80 -6.50 -22.28
C GLU A 264 5.38 -5.11 -21.77
N LEU A 265 5.04 -4.97 -20.48
CA LEU A 265 4.66 -3.69 -19.87
C LEU A 265 5.87 -2.82 -19.46
N GLN A 266 7.09 -3.34 -19.59
CA GLN A 266 8.32 -2.65 -19.19
C GLN A 266 8.48 -1.26 -19.84
N PRO A 267 8.18 -1.03 -21.14
CA PRO A 267 8.30 0.31 -21.73
C PRO A 267 7.34 1.33 -21.13
N GLN A 268 6.12 0.94 -20.74
CA GLN A 268 5.21 1.86 -20.06
C GLN A 268 5.70 2.19 -18.64
N ILE A 269 6.28 1.19 -17.96
CA ILE A 269 6.79 1.36 -16.60
C ILE A 269 8.09 2.18 -16.58
N ASP A 270 8.95 2.05 -17.60
CA ASP A 270 10.14 2.88 -17.80
C ASP A 270 9.78 4.36 -17.78
N ASN A 271 8.73 4.75 -18.53
CA ASN A 271 8.28 6.13 -18.60
C ASN A 271 7.80 6.63 -17.23
N VAL A 272 7.03 5.82 -16.51
CA VAL A 272 6.53 6.16 -15.17
C VAL A 272 7.69 6.31 -14.18
N LEU A 273 8.64 5.37 -14.17
CA LEU A 273 9.79 5.45 -13.26
C LEU A 273 10.75 6.57 -13.62
N SER A 274 10.93 6.87 -14.91
CA SER A 274 11.72 8.03 -15.34
C SER A 274 11.13 9.30 -14.75
N THR A 275 9.83 9.56 -14.94
CA THR A 275 9.16 10.73 -14.36
C THR A 275 9.30 10.77 -12.83
N ILE A 276 9.06 9.64 -12.13
CA ILE A 276 9.22 9.61 -10.67
C ILE A 276 10.67 9.93 -10.27
N TYR A 277 11.67 9.38 -10.96
CA TYR A 277 13.06 9.56 -10.55
C TYR A 277 13.65 10.93 -10.93
N THR A 278 13.06 11.63 -11.89
CA THR A 278 13.56 12.93 -12.35
C THR A 278 12.72 14.12 -11.91
N GLU A 279 11.45 13.92 -11.56
CA GLU A 279 10.51 15.02 -11.29
C GLU A 279 9.80 14.94 -9.93
N TYR A 280 9.77 13.78 -9.26
CA TYR A 280 9.02 13.64 -8.01
C TYR A 280 9.82 14.07 -6.78
N GLU A 281 9.23 14.97 -6.01
CA GLU A 281 9.67 15.37 -4.68
C GLU A 281 8.61 14.99 -3.62
N PRO A 282 9.03 14.51 -2.44
CA PRO A 282 8.12 14.20 -1.36
C PRO A 282 7.41 15.48 -0.89
N LYS A 283 6.15 15.34 -0.43
CA LYS A 283 5.40 16.50 0.06
C LYS A 283 6.04 17.02 1.35
N LYS A 284 6.44 18.29 1.34
CA LYS A 284 6.96 18.97 2.54
C LYS A 284 5.92 18.97 3.66
N PHE A 285 6.39 18.85 4.90
CA PHE A 285 5.54 18.90 6.09
C PHE A 285 4.80 20.25 6.16
N PRO A 286 3.45 20.24 6.26
CA PRO A 286 2.66 21.46 6.22
C PRO A 286 2.56 22.15 7.59
N GLY A 287 2.88 21.45 8.68
CA GLY A 287 2.83 21.99 10.03
C GLY A 287 4.05 22.86 10.37
N LYS A 288 4.12 23.32 11.62
CA LYS A 288 5.29 24.03 12.15
C LYS A 288 6.27 23.03 12.78
N ALA A 289 7.53 23.13 12.40
CA ALA A 289 8.63 22.43 13.06
C ALA A 289 9.46 23.45 13.87
N ASP A 290 9.98 23.02 15.01
CA ASP A 290 10.96 23.79 15.76
C ASP A 290 12.35 23.57 15.13
N LEU A 291 12.86 24.57 14.41
CA LEU A 291 14.10 24.44 13.65
C LEU A 291 15.35 24.37 14.54
N GLU A 292 15.33 24.98 15.73
CA GLU A 292 16.46 24.88 16.66
C GLU A 292 16.54 23.46 17.22
N LEU A 293 15.38 22.89 17.57
CA LEU A 293 15.28 21.54 18.07
C LEU A 293 15.52 20.51 16.96
N ALA A 294 15.07 20.76 15.72
CA ALA A 294 15.37 19.91 14.56
C ALA A 294 16.88 19.86 14.23
N GLU A 295 17.63 20.93 14.47
CA GLU A 295 19.09 20.90 14.29
C GLU A 295 19.77 19.99 15.33
N GLN A 296 19.28 19.97 16.57
CA GLN A 296 19.71 18.99 17.58
C GLN A 296 19.31 17.57 17.17
N GLY A 297 18.10 17.40 16.64
CA GLY A 297 17.61 16.14 16.09
C GLY A 297 18.45 15.60 14.96
N ARG A 298 18.96 16.48 14.09
CA ARG A 298 19.88 16.12 12.99
C ARG A 298 21.18 15.52 13.52
N ILE A 299 21.71 16.01 14.64
CA ILE A 299 22.90 15.45 15.30
C ILE A 299 22.59 14.02 15.78
N SER A 300 21.50 13.86 16.53
CA SER A 300 21.04 12.54 17.00
C SER A 300 20.80 11.55 15.84
N TYR A 301 20.20 12.01 14.75
CA TYR A 301 20.00 11.20 13.53
C TYR A 301 21.32 10.75 12.90
N ASN A 302 22.29 11.64 12.75
CA ASN A 302 23.58 11.33 12.12
C ASN A 302 24.35 10.26 12.91
N GLU A 303 24.26 10.31 14.24
CA GLU A 303 24.94 9.38 15.14
C GLU A 303 24.24 8.01 15.20
N ASN A 304 22.90 8.00 15.27
CA ASN A 304 22.14 6.79 15.63
C ASN A 304 21.40 6.15 14.44
N CYS A 305 21.02 6.92 13.41
CA CYS A 305 20.07 6.48 12.39
C CYS A 305 20.68 6.40 10.97
N GLN A 306 21.58 7.33 10.63
CA GLN A 306 22.14 7.50 9.28
C GLN A 306 22.76 6.22 8.71
N SER A 307 23.41 5.40 9.53
CA SER A 307 24.09 4.17 9.07
C SER A 307 23.15 3.14 8.42
N CYS A 308 21.84 3.24 8.69
CA CYS A 308 20.79 2.39 8.10
C CYS A 308 19.90 3.17 7.13
N HIS A 309 19.53 4.41 7.48
CA HIS A 309 18.52 5.20 6.76
C HIS A 309 19.09 6.15 5.70
N GLY A 310 20.40 6.36 5.71
CA GLY A 310 21.11 7.16 4.73
C GLY A 310 21.38 8.59 5.15
N TYR A 311 22.20 9.25 4.36
CA TYR A 311 22.73 10.59 4.65
C TYR A 311 21.90 11.65 3.93
N TYR A 312 21.28 12.52 4.73
CA TYR A 312 20.56 13.70 4.27
C TYR A 312 21.46 14.92 4.37
N ALA A 313 21.52 15.71 3.30
CA ALA A 313 22.27 16.96 3.26
C ALA A 313 21.38 18.12 2.79
N GLY A 314 21.81 19.35 3.07
CA GLY A 314 21.08 20.56 2.71
C GLY A 314 20.77 21.41 3.93
N LYS A 315 19.92 22.42 3.73
CA LYS A 315 19.31 23.18 4.83
C LYS A 315 18.12 22.39 5.36
N LEU A 316 17.72 22.61 6.61
CA LEU A 316 16.63 21.88 7.24
C LEU A 316 15.31 21.94 6.44
N GLU A 317 15.05 23.05 5.77
CA GLU A 317 13.84 23.26 4.96
C GLU A 317 13.91 22.65 3.55
N ASP A 318 15.07 22.08 3.20
CA ASP A 318 15.40 21.58 1.87
C ASP A 318 16.43 20.43 1.94
N LEU A 319 16.12 19.44 2.78
CA LEU A 319 16.94 18.24 2.93
C LEU A 319 16.76 17.31 1.74
N THR A 320 17.86 16.73 1.26
CA THR A 320 17.88 15.75 0.18
C THR A 320 18.65 14.52 0.63
N LEU A 321 18.13 13.33 0.36
CA LEU A 321 18.86 12.08 0.56
C LEU A 321 20.00 11.98 -0.46
N VAL A 322 21.24 12.16 -0.01
CA VAL A 322 22.43 12.16 -0.88
C VAL A 322 23.02 10.76 -1.03
N SER A 323 22.98 9.95 0.03
CA SER A 323 23.41 8.55 -0.07
C SER A 323 22.57 7.61 0.76
N PHE A 324 22.40 6.40 0.23
CA PHE A 324 21.60 5.36 0.85
C PHE A 324 22.41 4.05 0.96
N PRO A 325 22.71 3.56 2.19
CA PRO A 325 23.56 2.39 2.40
C PRO A 325 23.01 1.08 1.82
N ASN A 326 21.69 0.99 1.62
CA ASN A 326 21.00 -0.28 1.33
C ASN A 326 21.35 -1.39 2.32
N LYS A 327 21.59 -1.02 3.59
CA LYS A 327 22.02 -1.95 4.64
C LYS A 327 20.89 -2.91 4.99
N LEU A 328 21.10 -4.19 4.72
CA LEU A 328 20.28 -5.28 5.26
C LEU A 328 20.65 -5.46 6.73
N VAL A 329 19.70 -5.19 7.63
CA VAL A 329 19.81 -5.50 9.05
C VAL A 329 19.26 -6.93 9.27
N PRO A 330 20.08 -7.87 9.77
CA PRO A 330 19.62 -9.22 10.08
C PRO A 330 18.43 -9.20 11.05
N TRP A 331 17.47 -10.11 10.87
CA TRP A 331 16.27 -10.16 11.73
C TRP A 331 16.60 -10.25 13.22
N LYS A 332 17.63 -11.01 13.59
CA LYS A 332 18.09 -11.16 14.98
C LYS A 332 18.54 -9.85 15.64
N ASP A 333 18.84 -8.83 14.85
CA ASP A 333 19.32 -7.53 15.34
C ASP A 333 18.16 -6.52 15.36
N ILE A 334 17.27 -6.53 14.36
CA ILE A 334 16.13 -5.59 14.29
C ILE A 334 14.86 -6.08 15.00
N LEU A 335 14.67 -7.40 15.12
CA LEU A 335 13.62 -8.08 15.87
C LEU A 335 12.16 -7.72 15.51
N THR A 336 11.93 -7.07 14.37
CA THR A 336 10.58 -6.81 13.83
C THR A 336 9.90 -8.10 13.36
N ASP A 337 8.60 -8.02 13.03
CA ASP A 337 7.81 -9.19 12.61
C ASP A 337 8.51 -9.98 11.48
N PRO A 338 8.81 -11.27 11.63
CA PRO A 338 9.57 -12.03 10.63
C PRO A 338 8.72 -12.55 9.47
N THR A 339 7.39 -12.39 9.52
CA THR A 339 6.46 -13.03 8.57
C THR A 339 6.73 -12.55 7.15
N ARG A 340 7.05 -11.27 6.95
CA ARG A 340 7.27 -10.72 5.60
C ARG A 340 8.42 -11.39 4.87
N PHE A 341 9.62 -11.50 5.46
CA PHE A 341 10.73 -12.19 4.77
C PHE A 341 10.55 -13.71 4.77
N SER A 342 9.96 -14.30 5.82
CA SER A 342 9.85 -15.76 5.94
C SER A 342 8.78 -16.39 5.04
N ARG A 343 7.78 -15.61 4.59
CA ARG A 343 6.82 -16.05 3.57
C ARG A 343 7.35 -15.90 2.14
N MET A 344 8.40 -15.12 1.91
CA MET A 344 9.11 -15.14 0.65
C MET A 344 10.13 -16.30 0.65
N ASP A 345 9.59 -17.52 0.61
CA ASP A 345 10.38 -18.74 0.71
C ASP A 345 11.26 -19.02 -0.51
N GLU A 346 12.28 -19.86 -0.32
CA GLU A 346 13.20 -20.27 -1.38
C GLU A 346 12.51 -20.88 -2.60
N LYS A 347 11.38 -21.59 -2.40
CA LYS A 347 10.60 -22.17 -3.50
C LYS A 347 10.00 -21.08 -4.37
N THR A 348 9.40 -20.06 -3.77
CA THR A 348 8.82 -18.91 -4.47
C THR A 348 9.92 -18.13 -5.20
N ALA A 349 11.05 -17.86 -4.53
CA ALA A 349 12.21 -17.24 -5.16
C ALA A 349 12.73 -18.04 -6.37
N LYS A 350 12.83 -19.37 -6.24
CA LYS A 350 13.29 -20.25 -7.32
C LYS A 350 12.36 -20.22 -8.54
N ILE A 351 11.04 -20.19 -8.34
CA ILE A 351 10.09 -20.08 -9.45
C ILE A 351 10.32 -18.80 -10.24
N ILE A 352 10.51 -17.67 -9.55
CA ILE A 352 10.79 -16.39 -10.20
C ILE A 352 12.12 -16.46 -10.97
N ASN A 353 13.18 -16.95 -10.33
CA ASN A 353 14.51 -17.07 -10.94
C ASN A 353 14.59 -18.07 -12.10
N SER A 354 13.59 -18.94 -12.26
CA SER A 354 13.48 -19.90 -13.38
C SER A 354 12.37 -19.54 -14.38
N SER A 355 11.76 -18.36 -14.23
CA SER A 355 10.74 -17.85 -15.14
C SER A 355 11.37 -17.03 -16.28
N GLU A 356 10.53 -16.46 -17.14
CA GLU A 356 10.94 -15.50 -18.18
C GLU A 356 11.68 -14.26 -17.62
N TYR A 357 11.65 -14.04 -16.30
CA TYR A 357 12.38 -12.97 -15.64
C TYR A 357 13.84 -13.31 -15.25
N SER A 358 14.34 -14.53 -15.48
CA SER A 358 15.65 -14.97 -14.97
C SER A 358 16.82 -14.03 -15.27
N ASP A 359 16.78 -13.34 -16.41
CA ASP A 359 17.85 -12.41 -16.85
C ASP A 359 17.68 -10.99 -16.29
N HIS A 360 16.52 -10.71 -15.69
CA HIS A 360 16.09 -9.38 -15.25
C HIS A 360 15.96 -9.27 -13.73
N ILE A 361 15.76 -10.39 -13.04
CA ILE A 361 15.57 -10.43 -11.60
C ILE A 361 16.40 -11.52 -10.95
N ASN A 362 16.97 -11.17 -9.81
CA ASN A 362 17.40 -12.11 -8.80
C ASN A 362 16.42 -11.97 -7.62
N ALA A 363 15.64 -13.01 -7.35
CA ALA A 363 14.80 -13.13 -6.15
C ALA A 363 15.51 -13.99 -5.09
N LYS A 364 15.50 -13.57 -3.82
CA LYS A 364 16.13 -14.31 -2.71
C LYS A 364 15.46 -14.02 -1.37
N GLN A 365 15.34 -15.04 -0.52
CA GLN A 365 15.02 -14.87 0.90
C GLN A 365 16.23 -14.31 1.65
N THR A 366 16.08 -13.15 2.29
CA THR A 366 17.20 -12.37 2.84
C THR A 366 17.34 -12.46 4.37
N ASN A 367 16.32 -12.97 5.07
CA ASN A 367 16.30 -13.15 6.54
C ASN A 367 16.58 -11.87 7.34
N GLY A 368 16.12 -10.73 6.84
CA GLY A 368 16.27 -9.43 7.49
C GLY A 368 15.50 -8.35 6.75
N TYR A 369 15.71 -7.11 7.18
CA TYR A 369 15.08 -5.93 6.59
C TYR A 369 16.12 -4.89 6.21
N VAL A 370 15.94 -4.29 5.04
CA VAL A 370 16.74 -3.16 4.60
C VAL A 370 16.19 -1.92 5.28
N GLY A 371 17.08 -1.02 5.73
CA GLY A 371 16.68 0.32 6.19
C GLY A 371 15.70 0.97 5.19
N THR A 372 14.80 1.81 5.69
CA THR A 372 13.85 2.53 4.84
C THR A 372 14.37 3.92 4.53
N ILE A 373 14.10 4.39 3.31
CA ILE A 373 14.19 5.82 2.98
C ILE A 373 13.10 6.54 3.80
N LEU A 374 13.46 7.64 4.45
CA LEU A 374 12.61 8.38 5.40
C LEU A 374 12.00 9.65 4.80
N ASP A 375 12.15 9.86 3.51
CA ASP A 375 11.51 10.96 2.80
C ASP A 375 9.99 10.94 3.01
N GLY A 376 9.42 12.10 3.34
CA GLY A 376 7.99 12.27 3.60
C GLY A 376 7.48 11.47 4.80
N ILE A 377 8.34 11.01 5.72
CA ILE A 377 7.96 10.07 6.80
C ILE A 377 6.79 10.57 7.66
N TRP A 378 6.62 11.89 7.77
CA TRP A 378 5.55 12.54 8.52
C TRP A 378 4.13 12.11 8.12
N VAL A 379 3.93 11.68 6.86
CA VAL A 379 2.61 11.31 6.30
C VAL A 379 2.45 9.80 6.04
N THR A 380 3.43 8.99 6.48
CA THR A 380 3.48 7.56 6.17
C THR A 380 2.99 6.64 7.28
N ALA A 381 2.47 7.20 8.36
CA ALA A 381 1.94 6.42 9.48
C ALA A 381 0.82 5.45 9.03
N PRO A 382 0.74 4.25 9.62
CA PRO A 382 1.62 3.72 10.67
C PRO A 382 3.00 3.24 10.20
N TYR A 383 3.93 3.13 11.13
CA TYR A 383 5.34 2.77 10.94
C TYR A 383 5.62 1.27 11.07
N LEU A 384 6.88 0.91 10.77
CA LEU A 384 7.37 -0.44 10.48
C LEU A 384 6.83 -1.02 9.16
N HIS A 385 7.42 -2.11 8.70
CA HIS A 385 7.04 -2.71 7.41
C HIS A 385 5.59 -3.20 7.41
N ASN A 386 4.98 -3.51 8.55
CA ASN A 386 3.63 -4.04 8.65
C ASN A 386 2.61 -3.01 9.18
N GLY A 387 3.01 -1.74 9.34
CA GLY A 387 2.12 -0.68 9.82
C GLY A 387 1.60 -0.93 11.23
N SER A 388 2.42 -1.46 12.13
CA SER A 388 2.02 -1.90 13.47
C SER A 388 2.26 -0.87 14.58
N VAL A 389 2.93 0.25 14.27
CA VAL A 389 3.24 1.32 15.23
C VAL A 389 2.63 2.64 14.76
N PRO A 390 1.65 3.24 15.47
CA PRO A 390 0.80 4.26 14.86
C PRO A 390 1.39 5.68 14.82
N THR A 391 2.42 5.99 15.60
CA THR A 391 3.10 7.30 15.58
C THR A 391 4.62 7.13 15.74
N LEU A 392 5.44 8.11 15.33
CA LEU A 392 6.88 8.09 15.59
C LEU A 392 7.16 8.14 17.08
N TRP A 393 6.32 8.83 17.85
CA TRP A 393 6.40 8.78 19.30
C TRP A 393 6.28 7.34 19.83
N HIS A 394 5.27 6.55 19.41
CA HIS A 394 5.18 5.14 19.82
C HIS A 394 6.35 4.28 19.28
N LEU A 395 7.00 4.69 18.18
CA LEU A 395 8.21 4.02 17.71
C LEU A 395 9.37 4.24 18.69
N PHE A 396 9.50 5.45 19.22
CA PHE A 396 10.59 5.89 20.12
C PHE A 396 10.38 5.51 21.58
N TYR A 397 9.15 5.18 21.96
CA TYR A 397 8.76 4.67 23.29
C TYR A 397 8.10 3.29 23.14
N PRO A 398 8.88 2.22 22.91
CA PRO A 398 8.35 0.87 22.64
C PRO A 398 7.40 0.33 23.70
N GLU A 399 7.62 0.69 24.95
CA GLU A 399 6.80 0.34 26.12
C GLU A 399 5.39 0.94 26.06
N GLU A 400 5.20 2.02 25.30
CA GLU A 400 3.93 2.71 25.12
C GLU A 400 3.17 2.23 23.86
N ARG A 401 3.73 1.30 23.08
CA ARG A 401 3.10 0.83 21.84
C ARG A 401 1.74 0.16 22.13
N PRO A 402 0.64 0.64 21.53
CA PRO A 402 -0.66 0.03 21.76
C PRO A 402 -0.73 -1.35 21.14
N SER A 403 -1.42 -2.28 21.81
CA SER A 403 -1.69 -3.62 21.26
C SER A 403 -2.75 -3.57 20.16
N LYS A 404 -3.67 -2.60 20.21
CA LYS A 404 -4.73 -2.37 19.25
C LYS A 404 -5.03 -0.89 19.05
N PHE A 405 -5.33 -0.47 17.82
CA PHE A 405 -5.68 0.91 17.48
C PHE A 405 -6.54 0.99 16.21
N LEU A 406 -7.32 2.07 16.05
CA LEU A 406 -8.05 2.33 14.80
C LEU A 406 -7.13 2.84 13.69
N ILE A 407 -7.35 2.31 12.48
CA ILE A 407 -6.63 2.72 11.27
C ILE A 407 -7.60 2.80 10.08
N GLY A 408 -7.32 3.72 9.16
CA GLY A 408 -8.08 3.98 7.95
C GLY A 408 -8.86 5.30 8.03
N GLY A 409 -8.63 6.16 7.05
CA GLY A 409 -9.34 7.43 6.92
C GLY A 409 -9.04 8.39 8.06
N HIS A 410 -7.83 8.39 8.61
CA HIS A 410 -7.45 9.11 9.83
C HIS A 410 -7.04 10.57 9.57
N MET A 411 -7.04 11.37 10.64
CA MET A 411 -6.29 12.63 10.75
C MET A 411 -4.93 12.38 11.41
N LEU A 412 -4.03 13.34 11.28
CA LEU A 412 -2.67 13.25 11.81
C LEU A 412 -2.49 14.07 13.09
N ASP A 413 -1.71 13.52 14.01
CA ASP A 413 -1.10 14.20 15.15
C ASP A 413 0.34 14.56 14.75
N TYR A 414 0.60 15.86 14.63
CA TYR A 414 1.91 16.38 14.25
C TYR A 414 2.90 16.50 15.42
N GLU A 415 2.45 16.46 16.67
CA GLU A 415 3.36 16.40 17.82
C GLU A 415 3.97 15.00 17.93
N ARG A 416 3.13 13.97 17.80
CA ARG A 416 3.59 12.57 17.84
C ARG A 416 4.02 12.02 16.49
N VAL A 417 3.73 12.76 15.41
CA VAL A 417 3.93 12.42 14.01
C VAL A 417 3.33 11.05 13.69
N GLY A 418 2.04 11.04 13.43
CA GLY A 418 1.30 9.85 12.98
C GLY A 418 -0.20 9.98 13.18
N ILE A 419 -0.89 8.88 13.47
CA ILE A 419 -2.36 8.86 13.62
C ILE A 419 -2.77 9.59 14.90
N ALA A 420 -3.72 10.52 14.80
CA ALA A 420 -4.31 11.16 15.98
C ALA A 420 -5.31 10.24 16.68
N PHE A 421 -5.17 10.13 18.00
CA PHE A 421 -6.10 9.41 18.87
C PHE A 421 -6.64 10.35 19.95
N LYS A 422 -7.69 9.90 20.64
CA LYS A 422 -8.19 10.58 21.84
C LYS A 422 -7.14 10.52 22.96
N ASN A 423 -6.90 11.65 23.63
CA ASN A 423 -5.86 11.81 24.66
C ASN A 423 -6.23 11.34 26.08
N ASP A 424 -7.41 10.72 26.28
CA ASP A 424 -7.96 10.50 27.62
C ASP A 424 -8.21 9.01 27.92
N GLU A 425 -8.25 8.66 29.21
CA GLU A 425 -8.54 7.32 29.78
C GLU A 425 -9.74 6.58 29.14
N GLU A 426 -10.66 7.30 28.48
CA GLU A 426 -11.77 6.72 27.71
C GLU A 426 -11.33 5.92 26.46
N GLY A 427 -10.11 6.10 25.95
CA GLY A 427 -9.53 5.22 24.94
C GLY A 427 -9.41 3.76 25.42
N PHE A 428 -9.24 3.56 26.73
CA PHE A 428 -9.21 2.23 27.34
C PHE A 428 -10.60 1.60 27.53
N LEU A 429 -11.69 2.35 27.35
CA LEU A 429 -13.04 1.78 27.47
C LEU A 429 -13.35 0.72 26.38
N ASN A 430 -12.57 0.67 25.30
CA ASN A 430 -12.83 -0.21 24.15
C ASN A 430 -11.69 -1.20 23.81
N ASP A 431 -10.70 -1.42 24.68
CA ASP A 431 -9.50 -2.27 24.42
C ASP A 431 -8.62 -1.81 23.22
N TYR A 432 -8.81 -0.62 22.65
CA TYR A 432 -8.01 -0.08 21.53
C TYR A 432 -8.00 1.46 21.47
N LEU A 433 -6.93 2.05 20.94
CA LEU A 433 -6.87 3.51 20.72
C LEU A 433 -7.87 3.95 19.63
N ASN A 434 -8.73 4.90 19.98
CA ASN A 434 -9.83 5.38 19.12
C ASN A 434 -9.56 6.82 18.63
N TYR A 435 -10.16 7.19 17.50
CA TYR A 435 -10.07 8.55 16.96
C TYR A 435 -10.78 9.57 17.89
N PRO A 436 -10.43 10.87 17.78
CA PRO A 436 -11.16 11.92 18.49
C PRO A 436 -12.67 11.87 18.20
N SER A 437 -13.50 12.07 19.23
CA SER A 437 -14.96 11.89 19.12
C SER A 437 -15.66 12.85 18.14
N ASN A 438 -15.02 13.97 17.82
CA ASN A 438 -15.49 14.96 16.85
C ASN A 438 -14.98 14.71 15.43
N TYR A 439 -14.19 13.66 15.21
CA TYR A 439 -13.61 13.33 13.92
C TYR A 439 -14.45 12.30 13.16
N ILE A 440 -14.67 12.55 11.86
CA ILE A 440 -15.34 11.62 10.95
C ILE A 440 -14.30 11.14 9.92
N PRO A 441 -13.94 9.86 9.92
CA PRO A 441 -12.96 9.34 8.97
C PRO A 441 -13.50 9.34 7.54
N PHE A 442 -12.62 9.60 6.57
CA PHE A 442 -13.02 9.65 5.15
C PHE A 442 -13.16 8.27 4.48
N SER A 443 -12.72 7.22 5.16
CA SER A 443 -12.94 5.81 4.82
C SER A 443 -13.40 5.02 6.06
N ASN A 444 -13.80 3.75 5.89
CA ASN A 444 -14.19 2.94 7.04
C ASN A 444 -12.93 2.53 7.82
N PRO A 445 -12.78 2.94 9.09
CA PRO A 445 -11.68 2.48 9.90
C PRO A 445 -11.87 1.02 10.30
N VAL A 446 -10.76 0.35 10.60
CA VAL A 446 -10.74 -0.98 11.20
C VAL A 446 -9.81 -0.98 12.41
N ILE A 447 -10.00 -1.95 13.30
CA ILE A 447 -9.08 -2.18 14.42
C ILE A 447 -7.87 -2.94 13.86
N TYR A 448 -6.69 -2.35 14.00
CA TYR A 448 -5.42 -3.07 13.85
C TYR A 448 -5.13 -3.82 15.14
N ASP A 449 -4.84 -5.12 15.05
CA ASP A 449 -4.53 -5.98 16.19
C ASP A 449 -3.14 -6.60 16.02
N THR A 450 -2.21 -6.20 16.89
CA THR A 450 -0.80 -6.59 16.82
C THR A 450 -0.53 -8.04 17.22
N SER A 451 -1.53 -8.72 17.80
CA SER A 451 -1.45 -10.14 18.14
C SER A 451 -1.71 -11.06 16.95
N LEU A 452 -2.24 -10.54 15.84
CA LEU A 452 -2.48 -11.31 14.63
C LEU A 452 -1.17 -11.67 13.90
N PRO A 453 -1.13 -12.80 13.19
CA PRO A 453 0.04 -13.18 12.40
C PRO A 453 0.45 -12.07 11.42
N GLY A 454 1.75 -11.73 11.38
CA GLY A 454 2.28 -10.68 10.51
C GLY A 454 2.11 -9.25 11.03
N CYS A 455 1.46 -9.06 12.18
CA CYS A 455 1.09 -7.75 12.73
C CYS A 455 1.89 -7.35 13.98
N SER A 456 2.94 -8.10 14.37
CA SER A 456 3.72 -7.78 15.58
C SER A 456 4.30 -6.36 15.50
N ASN A 457 4.12 -5.60 16.59
CA ASN A 457 4.63 -4.24 16.79
C ASN A 457 5.99 -4.17 17.50
N ARG A 458 6.66 -5.30 17.70
CA ARG A 458 7.97 -5.39 18.34
C ARG A 458 9.12 -5.05 17.39
N GLY A 459 10.31 -4.84 17.96
CA GLY A 459 11.54 -4.63 17.22
C GLY A 459 11.76 -3.17 16.82
N HIS A 460 12.97 -2.88 16.36
CA HIS A 460 13.46 -1.51 16.16
C HIS A 460 13.31 -0.69 17.45
N GLU A 461 13.92 -1.19 18.52
CA GLU A 461 13.79 -0.64 19.88
C GLU A 461 15.15 -0.17 20.42
N PHE A 462 16.20 -0.93 20.10
CA PHE A 462 17.56 -0.68 20.59
C PHE A 462 18.12 0.68 20.14
N GLU A 463 17.74 1.13 18.96
CA GLU A 463 18.19 2.43 18.42
C GLU A 463 17.68 3.62 19.26
N PHE A 464 16.64 3.42 20.07
CA PHE A 464 16.03 4.47 20.90
C PHE A 464 16.34 4.33 22.39
N SER A 465 16.93 3.21 22.83
CA SER A 465 17.10 2.90 24.25
C SER A 465 18.11 3.79 24.97
N ASN A 466 19.05 4.37 24.22
CA ASN A 466 20.09 5.25 24.76
C ASN A 466 19.76 6.73 24.58
N LEU A 467 18.64 7.07 23.95
CA LEU A 467 18.19 8.44 23.76
C LEU A 467 17.36 8.88 24.96
N ASN A 468 17.63 10.07 25.50
CA ASN A 468 16.76 10.71 26.47
C ASN A 468 15.55 11.38 25.80
N ASP A 469 14.55 11.80 26.59
CA ASP A 469 13.30 12.36 26.07
C ASP A 469 13.51 13.63 25.22
N GLY A 470 14.50 14.45 25.58
CA GLY A 470 14.87 15.64 24.80
C GLY A 470 15.43 15.26 23.43
N GLU A 471 16.31 14.26 23.37
CA GLU A 471 16.87 13.75 22.11
C GLU A 471 15.79 13.10 21.22
N LYS A 472 14.86 12.36 21.82
CA LYS A 472 13.72 11.77 21.09
C LYS A 472 12.80 12.86 20.53
N THR A 473 12.50 13.89 21.31
CA THR A 473 11.68 15.03 20.86
C THR A 473 12.38 15.78 19.73
N ALA A 474 13.69 16.01 19.86
CA ALA A 474 14.51 16.63 18.83
C ALA A 474 14.56 15.82 17.54
N LEU A 475 14.70 14.51 17.65
CA LEU A 475 14.66 13.63 16.50
C LEU A 475 13.29 13.68 15.78
N ILE A 476 12.17 13.78 16.51
CA ILE A 476 10.85 13.97 15.89
C ILE A 476 10.81 15.27 15.07
N GLU A 477 11.30 16.39 15.61
CA GLU A 477 11.33 17.66 14.87
C GLU A 477 12.17 17.58 13.59
N TYR A 478 13.31 16.88 13.64
CA TYR A 478 14.12 16.63 12.45
C TYR A 478 13.39 15.76 11.42
N LEU A 479 12.74 14.68 11.84
CA LEU A 479 12.03 13.75 10.95
C LEU A 479 10.79 14.37 10.29
N LYS A 480 10.20 15.43 10.86
CA LYS A 480 9.17 16.22 10.16
C LYS A 480 9.69 16.84 8.87
N LEU A 481 10.99 17.10 8.78
CA LEU A 481 11.62 17.84 7.69
C LEU A 481 12.21 16.94 6.59
N LEU A 482 12.13 15.62 6.75
CA LEU A 482 12.46 14.61 5.73
C LEU A 482 11.22 14.30 4.89
#